data_AF-A0A1S1LFH6-F1
#
_entry.id   AF-A0A1S1LFH6-F1
#
_cell.length_a   1.000
_cell.length_b   1.000
_cell.length_c   1.000
_cell.angle_alpha   90.00
_cell.angle_beta   90.00
_cell.angle_gamma   90.00
#
_symmetry.space_group_name_H-M   'P 1'
#
loop_
_entity.id
_entity.type
_entity.pdbx_description
1 polymer ?
#
loop_
_entity_poly.entity_id
_entity_poly.type
_entity_poly.pdbx_seq_one_letter_code
_entity_poly.pdbx_strand_id
1 'polypeptide(L)'
;MNRGLPTLMTVAMVLLVADCGVVMAMTAHPAIAAVTSAARIAALCALWSALKRRAAPGEHRPSQWWPTAAYAYALVVVFGSAAVAGARNWIWLPTCDGRLVQSLFVQQMVVVDRGFAAAIGAVIVWACCRAAPPPARPAPARVPGVWSIATLATFSFPLCFIAAEVYIHLVGAQHWCHQLTADALPPAIQFWTFVASGFEEELTFTGAALVLLLGARKPQLFAVLAVNIAARMSLHLYYADHRTVLLWLGWIMIWSGGGLLVAMAVGRYAVAHGLSRPRFAVTWAVSTACAHSLSNMFGMGGRLVLLLATLLVMAACAVEMAWRGPRARNMFWWLTPPTGSPGTPDPEREPIGDATASECRE
;
A
#
# COMPACT_ATOMS: atom_id res chain seq x y z
N MET A 1 -13.33 -12.76 22.33
CA MET A 1 -13.82 -12.07 21.10
C MET A 1 -13.26 -10.66 21.04
N ASN A 2 -12.70 -10.27 19.89
CA ASN A 2 -12.08 -8.95 19.67
C ASN A 2 -13.18 -7.88 19.50
N ARG A 3 -13.57 -7.18 20.58
CA ARG A 3 -14.80 -6.34 20.65
C ARG A 3 -14.88 -5.20 19.62
N GLY A 4 -13.78 -4.82 18.96
CA GLY A 4 -13.76 -3.71 17.99
C GLY A 4 -13.96 -4.07 16.51
N LEU A 5 -13.82 -5.34 16.10
CA LEU A 5 -13.94 -5.72 14.69
C LEU A 5 -15.37 -5.53 14.13
N PRO A 6 -16.45 -5.90 14.83
CA PRO A 6 -17.81 -5.66 14.36
C PRO A 6 -18.10 -4.17 14.14
N THR A 7 -17.69 -3.30 15.07
CA THR A 7 -17.88 -1.85 14.97
C THR A 7 -17.22 -1.27 13.72
N LEU A 8 -15.99 -1.67 13.42
CA LEU A 8 -15.27 -1.23 12.21
C LEU A 8 -16.00 -1.67 10.93
N MET A 9 -16.57 -2.87 10.92
CA MET A 9 -17.30 -3.36 9.74
C MET A 9 -18.66 -2.69 9.57
N THR A 10 -19.33 -2.33 10.67
CA THR A 10 -20.51 -1.46 10.61
C THR A 10 -20.15 -0.09 10.04
N VAL A 11 -19.07 0.53 10.51
CA VAL A 11 -18.60 1.83 9.99
C VAL A 11 -18.26 1.72 8.50
N ALA A 12 -17.52 0.69 8.08
CA ALA A 12 -17.20 0.47 6.67
C ALA A 12 -18.47 0.29 5.82
N MET A 13 -19.48 -0.41 6.32
CA MET A 13 -20.76 -0.59 5.62
C MET A 13 -21.52 0.72 5.46
N VAL A 14 -21.60 1.53 6.53
CA VAL A 14 -22.27 2.85 6.48
C VAL A 14 -21.59 3.77 5.46
N LEU A 15 -20.25 3.85 5.52
CA LEU A 15 -19.48 4.63 4.55
C LEU A 15 -19.69 4.11 3.12
N LEU A 16 -19.68 2.79 2.92
CA LEU A 16 -19.89 2.19 1.60
C LEU A 16 -21.29 2.48 1.05
N VAL A 17 -22.34 2.41 1.88
CA VAL A 17 -23.71 2.73 1.43
C VAL A 17 -23.84 4.20 1.04
N ALA A 18 -23.24 5.11 1.82
CA ALA A 18 -23.21 6.52 1.48
C ALA A 18 -22.48 6.76 0.14
N ASP A 19 -21.31 6.15 -0.02
CA ASP A 19 -20.51 6.20 -1.23
C ASP A 19 -21.25 5.64 -2.46
N CYS A 20 -21.94 4.50 -2.31
CA CYS A 20 -22.81 3.95 -3.35
C CYS A 20 -23.91 4.94 -3.75
N GLY A 21 -24.46 5.68 -2.80
CA GLY A 21 -25.41 6.77 -3.06
C GLY A 21 -24.81 7.89 -3.92
N VAL A 22 -23.56 8.29 -3.63
CA VAL A 22 -22.81 9.28 -4.42
C VAL A 22 -22.58 8.76 -5.85
N VAL A 23 -22.10 7.53 -6.00
CA VAL A 23 -21.91 6.89 -7.33
C VAL A 23 -23.21 6.84 -8.13
N MET A 24 -24.32 6.47 -7.50
CA MET A 24 -25.65 6.45 -8.13
C MET A 24 -26.11 7.85 -8.56
N ALA A 25 -25.79 8.89 -7.80
CA ALA A 25 -26.14 10.27 -8.12
C ALA A 25 -25.30 10.86 -9.26
N MET A 26 -24.06 10.39 -9.44
CA MET A 26 -23.15 10.87 -10.49
C MET A 26 -23.31 10.16 -11.85
N THR A 27 -23.84 8.94 -11.86
CA THR A 27 -23.78 8.08 -13.05
C THR A 27 -24.91 8.32 -14.05
N ALA A 28 -24.58 8.34 -15.35
CA ALA A 28 -25.57 8.27 -16.42
C ALA A 28 -26.13 6.85 -16.62
N HIS A 29 -25.55 5.83 -15.97
CA HIS A 29 -25.89 4.41 -16.13
C HIS A 29 -26.26 3.78 -14.78
N PRO A 30 -27.51 3.94 -14.32
CA PRO A 30 -27.92 3.49 -12.99
C PRO A 30 -27.81 1.97 -12.80
N ALA A 31 -28.03 1.18 -13.86
CA ALA A 31 -27.90 -0.28 -13.79
C ALA A 31 -26.46 -0.73 -13.49
N ILE A 32 -25.46 -0.14 -14.16
CA ILE A 32 -24.04 -0.46 -13.93
C ILE A 32 -23.64 -0.07 -12.50
N ALA A 33 -24.08 1.11 -12.05
CA ALA A 33 -23.80 1.59 -10.70
C ALA A 33 -24.47 0.72 -9.62
N ALA A 34 -25.69 0.24 -9.84
CA ALA A 34 -26.39 -0.68 -8.93
C ALA A 34 -25.67 -2.03 -8.82
N VAL A 35 -25.30 -2.64 -9.96
CA VAL A 35 -24.56 -3.91 -9.97
C VAL A 35 -23.20 -3.76 -9.30
N THR A 36 -22.49 -2.67 -9.58
CA THR A 36 -21.18 -2.41 -8.97
C THR A 36 -21.30 -2.18 -7.47
N SER A 37 -22.28 -1.41 -7.03
CA SER A 37 -22.59 -1.21 -5.60
C SER A 37 -22.90 -2.53 -4.89
N ALA A 38 -23.73 -3.38 -5.50
CA ALA A 38 -24.04 -4.71 -4.96
C ALA A 38 -22.79 -5.59 -4.85
N ALA A 39 -21.91 -5.57 -5.86
CA ALA A 39 -20.64 -6.30 -5.83
C ALA A 39 -19.70 -5.79 -4.72
N ARG A 40 -19.63 -4.48 -4.50
CA ARG A 40 -18.83 -3.88 -3.41
C ARG A 40 -19.35 -4.27 -2.03
N ILE A 41 -20.67 -4.27 -1.84
CA ILE A 41 -21.31 -4.71 -0.59
C ILE A 41 -21.04 -6.20 -0.36
N ALA A 42 -21.20 -7.04 -1.39
CA ALA A 42 -20.89 -8.46 -1.31
C ALA A 42 -19.41 -8.71 -0.97
N ALA A 43 -18.49 -7.95 -1.57
CA ALA A 43 -17.07 -8.02 -1.26
C ALA A 43 -16.77 -7.58 0.19
N LEU A 44 -17.45 -6.56 0.73
CA LEU A 44 -17.31 -6.18 2.14
C LEU A 44 -17.80 -7.29 3.07
N CYS A 45 -18.92 -7.92 2.77
CA CYS A 45 -19.42 -9.08 3.52
C CYS A 45 -18.44 -10.26 3.48
N ALA A 46 -17.86 -10.55 2.30
CA ALA A 46 -16.84 -11.58 2.14
C ALA A 46 -15.57 -11.26 2.95
N LEU A 47 -15.10 -10.00 2.87
CA LEU A 47 -13.98 -9.50 3.67
C LEU A 47 -14.26 -9.59 5.18
N TRP A 48 -15.47 -9.24 5.63
CA TRP A 48 -15.83 -9.33 7.04
C TRP A 48 -15.84 -10.79 7.52
N SER A 49 -16.50 -11.68 6.77
CA SER A 49 -16.42 -13.12 7.01
C SER A 49 -14.96 -13.56 7.08
N ALA A 50 -14.11 -12.95 6.25
CA ALA A 50 -12.71 -13.27 6.22
C ALA A 50 -11.90 -12.86 7.45
N LEU A 51 -12.10 -11.63 7.89
CA LEU A 51 -11.44 -11.11 9.08
C LEU A 51 -11.96 -11.80 10.35
N LYS A 52 -13.24 -12.19 10.39
CA LYS A 52 -13.82 -12.97 11.49
C LYS A 52 -13.12 -14.32 11.67
N ARG A 53 -12.97 -15.10 10.59
CA ARG A 53 -12.28 -16.41 10.66
C ARG A 53 -10.80 -16.24 11.04
N ARG A 54 -10.14 -15.19 10.55
CA ARG A 54 -8.74 -14.89 10.93
C ARG A 54 -8.58 -14.55 12.42
N ALA A 55 -9.58 -13.93 13.02
CA ALA A 55 -9.56 -13.53 14.43
C ALA A 55 -10.03 -14.63 15.41
N ALA A 56 -10.57 -15.75 14.91
CA ALA A 56 -11.06 -16.85 15.73
C ALA A 56 -9.91 -17.71 16.28
N PRO A 57 -9.85 -18.00 17.59
CA PRO A 57 -8.87 -18.93 18.15
C PRO A 57 -9.23 -20.38 17.81
N GLY A 58 -8.26 -21.17 17.33
CA GLY A 58 -8.34 -22.64 17.32
C GLY A 58 -9.11 -23.29 16.16
N GLU A 59 -9.72 -22.52 15.26
CA GLU A 59 -10.46 -23.07 14.12
C GLU A 59 -9.61 -23.13 12.84
N HIS A 60 -9.84 -24.15 12.03
CA HIS A 60 -9.29 -24.43 10.69
C HIS A 60 -8.28 -23.40 10.18
N ARG A 61 -7.01 -23.81 10.01
CA ARG A 61 -6.01 -22.97 9.32
C ARG A 61 -6.62 -22.54 7.98
N PRO A 62 -6.95 -21.25 7.78
CA PRO A 62 -7.54 -20.82 6.52
C PRO A 62 -6.56 -21.18 5.40
N SER A 63 -7.11 -21.43 4.20
CA SER A 63 -6.28 -21.78 3.05
C SER A 63 -5.12 -20.79 2.91
N GLN A 64 -3.98 -21.24 2.40
CA GLN A 64 -2.85 -20.34 2.21
C GLN A 64 -3.23 -19.14 1.32
N TRP A 65 -4.21 -19.28 0.42
CA TRP A 65 -4.66 -18.23 -0.50
C TRP A 65 -5.61 -17.22 0.11
N TRP A 66 -6.08 -17.48 1.32
CA TRP A 66 -7.03 -16.63 2.00
C TRP A 66 -6.65 -15.15 2.10
N PRO A 67 -5.42 -14.77 2.51
CA PRO A 67 -5.09 -13.36 2.67
C PRO A 67 -5.05 -12.62 1.32
N THR A 68 -4.75 -13.34 0.23
CA THR A 68 -4.82 -12.79 -1.13
C THR A 68 -6.26 -12.55 -1.55
N ALA A 69 -7.18 -13.47 -1.23
CA ALA A 69 -8.61 -13.28 -1.48
C ALA A 69 -9.18 -12.11 -0.66
N ALA A 70 -8.85 -12.02 0.64
CA ALA A 70 -9.23 -10.89 1.48
C ALA A 70 -8.70 -9.56 0.94
N TYR A 71 -7.47 -9.54 0.43
CA TYR A 71 -6.91 -8.36 -0.23
C TYR A 71 -7.67 -7.99 -1.50
N ALA A 72 -7.98 -8.96 -2.37
CA ALA A 72 -8.79 -8.72 -3.56
C ALA A 72 -10.17 -8.16 -3.22
N TYR A 73 -10.85 -8.70 -2.18
CA TYR A 73 -12.13 -8.15 -1.72
C TYR A 73 -11.98 -6.70 -1.23
N ALA A 74 -10.94 -6.38 -0.47
CA ALA A 74 -10.67 -5.01 -0.03
C ALA A 74 -10.51 -4.05 -1.23
N LEU A 75 -9.79 -4.47 -2.28
CA LEU A 75 -9.66 -3.67 -3.50
C LEU A 75 -11.00 -3.47 -4.21
N VAL A 76 -11.84 -4.51 -4.29
CA VAL A 76 -13.18 -4.39 -4.87
C VAL A 76 -14.03 -3.42 -4.05
N VAL A 77 -14.01 -3.51 -2.72
CA VAL A 77 -14.79 -2.61 -1.85
C VAL A 77 -14.43 -1.15 -2.10
N VAL A 78 -13.15 -0.83 -2.20
CA VAL A 78 -12.68 0.56 -2.34
C VAL A 78 -12.77 1.04 -3.78
N PHE A 79 -12.20 0.30 -4.74
CA PHE A 79 -12.00 0.76 -6.11
C PHE A 79 -13.03 0.22 -7.12
N GLY A 80 -13.98 -0.63 -6.72
CA GLY A 80 -14.86 -1.33 -7.65
C GLY A 80 -15.56 -0.41 -8.65
N SER A 81 -16.15 0.69 -8.16
CA SER A 81 -16.80 1.70 -9.00
C SER A 81 -15.82 2.34 -10.00
N ALA A 82 -14.66 2.78 -9.51
CA ALA A 82 -13.67 3.45 -10.32
C ALA A 82 -12.98 2.52 -11.34
N ALA A 83 -12.77 1.24 -11.00
CA ALA A 83 -12.25 0.23 -11.92
C ALA A 83 -13.23 -0.10 -13.05
N VAL A 84 -14.53 -0.22 -12.74
CA VAL A 84 -15.58 -0.41 -13.75
C VAL A 84 -15.70 0.83 -14.65
N ALA A 85 -15.66 2.03 -14.06
CA ALA A 85 -15.63 3.27 -14.82
C ALA A 85 -14.39 3.36 -15.72
N GLY A 86 -13.22 2.99 -15.21
CA GLY A 86 -11.95 2.94 -15.95
C GLY A 86 -12.02 2.03 -17.17
N ALA A 87 -12.46 0.78 -16.97
CA ALA A 87 -12.62 -0.20 -18.04
C ALA A 87 -13.69 0.23 -19.07
N ARG A 88 -14.83 0.75 -18.61
CA ARG A 88 -15.89 1.25 -19.49
C ARG A 88 -15.38 2.42 -20.34
N ASN A 89 -14.74 3.40 -19.72
CA ASN A 89 -14.23 4.57 -20.41
C ASN A 89 -13.17 4.20 -21.44
N TRP A 90 -12.32 3.22 -21.12
CA TRP A 90 -11.40 2.67 -22.10
C TRP A 90 -12.15 2.05 -23.29
N ILE A 91 -13.07 1.10 -23.09
CA ILE A 91 -13.78 0.43 -24.19
C ILE A 91 -14.57 1.40 -25.10
N TRP A 92 -15.19 2.44 -24.52
CA TRP A 92 -16.23 3.22 -25.19
C TRP A 92 -15.86 4.67 -25.52
N LEU A 93 -14.80 5.24 -24.93
CA LEU A 93 -14.38 6.60 -25.28
C LEU A 93 -13.24 6.56 -26.32
N PRO A 94 -13.30 7.42 -27.36
CA PRO A 94 -12.24 7.51 -28.35
C PRO A 94 -10.93 8.04 -27.70
N THR A 95 -9.85 8.00 -28.48
CA THR A 95 -8.49 8.48 -28.18
C THR A 95 -8.47 9.84 -27.46
N CYS A 96 -7.30 10.22 -26.90
CA CYS A 96 -7.06 11.43 -26.08
C CYS A 96 -7.50 12.80 -26.66
N ASP A 97 -8.23 12.82 -27.78
CA ASP A 97 -8.67 13.96 -28.56
C ASP A 97 -9.97 14.60 -28.03
N GLY A 98 -10.62 13.99 -27.02
CA GLY A 98 -11.87 14.48 -26.43
C GLY A 98 -11.69 15.09 -25.04
N ARG A 99 -12.22 16.31 -24.83
CA ARG A 99 -12.46 16.85 -23.48
C ARG A 99 -13.70 16.20 -22.87
N LEU A 100 -13.57 15.54 -21.72
CA LEU A 100 -14.75 15.12 -20.97
C LEU A 100 -15.36 16.36 -20.29
N VAL A 101 -16.42 16.93 -20.88
CA VAL A 101 -17.16 18.03 -20.25
C VAL A 101 -18.04 17.45 -19.16
N GLN A 102 -17.51 17.39 -17.93
CA GLN A 102 -18.29 17.08 -16.73
C GLN A 102 -18.83 18.37 -16.12
N SER A 103 -20.04 18.32 -15.56
CA SER A 103 -20.56 19.44 -14.77
C SER A 103 -19.72 19.64 -13.51
N LEU A 104 -19.67 20.87 -13.00
CA LEU A 104 -18.97 21.20 -11.74
C LEU A 104 -19.46 20.34 -10.57
N PHE A 105 -20.76 20.03 -10.55
CA PHE A 105 -21.36 19.14 -9.57
C PHE A 105 -20.75 17.74 -9.60
N VAL A 106 -20.61 17.13 -10.79
CA VAL A 106 -20.00 15.79 -10.94
C VAL A 106 -18.54 15.82 -10.48
N GLN A 107 -17.79 16.86 -10.85
CA GLN A 107 -16.39 17.01 -10.42
C GLN A 107 -16.25 17.12 -8.90
N GLN A 108 -17.15 17.85 -8.23
CA GLN A 108 -17.18 17.95 -6.76
C GLN A 108 -17.54 16.59 -6.11
N MET A 109 -18.50 15.87 -6.69
CA MET A 109 -18.90 14.56 -6.17
C MET A 109 -17.79 13.51 -6.34
N VAL A 110 -16.93 13.60 -7.36
CA VAL A 110 -15.73 12.74 -7.50
C VAL A 110 -14.76 12.94 -6.32
N VAL A 111 -14.59 14.17 -5.82
CA VAL A 111 -13.78 14.42 -4.61
C VAL A 111 -14.40 13.74 -3.39
N VAL A 112 -15.73 13.82 -3.25
CA VAL A 112 -16.46 13.21 -2.14
C VAL A 112 -16.36 11.69 -2.18
N ASP A 113 -16.55 11.07 -3.35
CA ASP A 113 -16.39 9.64 -3.61
C ASP A 113 -14.98 9.16 -3.21
N ARG A 114 -13.92 9.83 -3.68
CA ARG A 114 -12.55 9.49 -3.27
C ARG A 114 -12.31 9.68 -1.76
N GLY A 115 -12.94 10.68 -1.14
CA GLY A 115 -12.91 10.88 0.30
C GLY A 115 -13.52 9.72 1.08
N PHE A 116 -14.69 9.24 0.63
CA PHE A 116 -15.31 8.04 1.19
C PHE A 116 -14.45 6.80 0.96
N ALA A 117 -13.95 6.60 -0.26
CA ALA A 117 -13.09 5.47 -0.60
C ALA A 117 -11.81 5.43 0.26
N ALA A 118 -11.16 6.58 0.50
CA ALA A 118 -10.05 6.71 1.44
C ALA A 118 -10.43 6.37 2.88
N ALA A 119 -11.58 6.85 3.36
CA ALA A 119 -12.08 6.52 4.69
C ALA A 119 -12.39 5.02 4.85
N ILE A 120 -13.03 4.41 3.84
CA ILE A 120 -13.29 2.97 3.80
C ILE A 120 -11.97 2.19 3.81
N GLY A 121 -10.99 2.59 2.99
CA GLY A 121 -9.65 2.03 2.98
C GLY A 121 -8.99 2.06 4.36
N ALA A 122 -9.03 3.20 5.04
CA ALA A 122 -8.50 3.36 6.40
C ALA A 122 -9.18 2.40 7.40
N VAL A 123 -10.51 2.30 7.35
CA VAL A 123 -11.29 1.40 8.22
C VAL A 123 -10.97 -0.07 7.93
N ILE A 124 -10.83 -0.45 6.66
CA ILE A 124 -10.43 -1.81 6.27
C ILE A 124 -9.03 -2.13 6.77
N VAL A 125 -8.06 -1.24 6.60
CA VAL A 125 -6.69 -1.43 7.13
C VAL A 125 -6.74 -1.63 8.64
N TRP A 126 -7.51 -0.82 9.35
CA TRP A 126 -7.67 -0.95 10.80
C TRP A 126 -8.33 -2.28 11.18
N ALA A 127 -9.37 -2.70 10.46
CA ALA A 127 -10.02 -4.00 10.67
C ALA A 127 -9.05 -5.16 10.44
N CYS A 128 -8.25 -5.11 9.38
CA CYS A 128 -7.18 -6.06 9.10
C CYS A 128 -6.13 -6.09 10.23
N CYS A 129 -5.74 -4.93 10.76
CA CYS A 129 -4.80 -4.81 11.87
C CYS A 129 -5.38 -5.44 13.15
N ARG A 130 -6.68 -5.26 13.41
CA ARG A 130 -7.37 -5.88 14.56
C ARG A 130 -7.52 -7.39 14.40
N ALA A 131 -7.67 -7.87 13.18
CA ALA A 131 -7.71 -9.30 12.87
C ALA A 131 -6.30 -9.92 12.72
N ALA A 132 -5.23 -9.15 12.88
CA ALA A 132 -3.89 -9.70 12.80
C ALA A 132 -3.60 -10.59 14.02
N PRO A 133 -2.96 -11.76 13.83
CA PRO A 133 -2.56 -12.59 14.95
C PRO A 133 -1.56 -11.85 15.84
N PRO A 134 -1.58 -12.10 17.16
CA PRO A 134 -0.60 -11.51 18.07
C PRO A 134 0.82 -11.93 17.66
N PRO A 135 1.84 -11.10 17.97
CA PRO A 135 3.22 -11.44 17.68
C PRO A 135 3.61 -12.73 18.41
N ALA A 136 4.29 -13.64 17.69
CA ALA A 136 4.70 -14.94 18.23
C ALA A 136 5.83 -14.86 19.27
N ARG A 137 6.47 -13.69 19.41
CA ARG A 137 7.53 -13.43 20.38
C ARG A 137 7.28 -12.06 21.04
N PRO A 138 7.64 -11.90 22.33
CA PRO A 138 7.64 -10.60 22.97
C PRO A 138 8.49 -9.62 22.16
N ALA A 139 8.04 -8.36 22.08
CA ALA A 139 8.74 -7.33 21.35
C ALA A 139 10.15 -7.15 21.97
N PRO A 140 11.22 -7.04 21.14
CA PRO A 140 12.54 -6.76 21.68
C PRO A 140 12.54 -5.42 22.42
N ALA A 141 13.48 -5.28 23.37
CA ALA A 141 13.59 -4.10 24.25
C ALA A 141 13.79 -2.77 23.51
N ARG A 142 14.13 -2.79 22.22
CA ARG A 142 14.30 -1.60 21.36
C ARG A 142 13.63 -1.84 20.01
N VAL A 143 12.66 -0.99 19.68
CA VAL A 143 11.83 -1.08 18.47
C VAL A 143 12.37 -0.09 17.42
N PRO A 144 12.41 -0.46 16.12
CA PRO A 144 12.68 0.47 15.03
C PRO A 144 11.94 1.82 15.16
N GLY A 145 12.67 2.92 14.96
CA GLY A 145 12.07 4.26 14.95
C GLY A 145 11.03 4.39 13.83
N VAL A 146 9.78 4.73 14.19
CA VAL A 146 8.67 4.93 13.23
C VAL A 146 9.04 5.96 12.16
N TRP A 147 9.74 7.01 12.55
CA TRP A 147 10.21 8.05 11.65
C TRP A 147 11.16 7.50 10.57
N SER A 148 11.97 6.49 10.88
CA SER A 148 12.92 5.85 9.96
C SER A 148 12.18 5.12 8.84
N ILE A 149 11.07 4.47 9.18
CA ILE A 149 10.17 3.81 8.24
C ILE A 149 9.46 4.86 7.39
N ALA A 150 8.99 5.94 8.01
CA ALA A 150 8.33 7.04 7.31
C ALA A 150 9.28 7.66 6.26
N THR A 151 10.54 7.92 6.62
CA THR A 151 11.55 8.44 5.68
C THR A 151 11.78 7.48 4.51
N LEU A 152 11.95 6.18 4.77
CA LEU A 152 12.11 5.18 3.70
C LEU A 152 10.88 5.07 2.80
N ALA A 153 9.68 5.09 3.38
CA ALA A 153 8.43 5.03 2.63
C ALA A 153 8.29 6.26 1.71
N THR A 154 8.54 7.45 2.25
CA THR A 154 8.54 8.73 1.52
C THR A 154 9.63 8.78 0.45
N PHE A 155 10.77 8.12 0.64
CA PHE A 155 11.82 7.99 -0.38
C PHE A 155 11.45 7.00 -1.50
N SER A 156 10.88 5.86 -1.13
CA SER A 156 10.60 4.76 -2.07
C SER A 156 9.57 5.15 -3.12
N PHE A 157 8.59 5.99 -2.76
CA PHE A 157 7.55 6.45 -3.67
C PHE A 157 8.10 7.24 -4.87
N PRO A 158 8.79 8.38 -4.70
CA PRO A 158 9.32 9.15 -5.81
C PRO A 158 10.36 8.35 -6.60
N LEU A 159 11.13 7.46 -5.97
CA LEU A 159 12.08 6.61 -6.68
C LEU A 159 11.38 5.66 -7.68
N CYS A 160 10.37 4.91 -7.23
CA CYS A 160 9.62 4.00 -8.10
C CYS A 160 8.85 4.77 -9.18
N PHE A 161 8.34 5.95 -8.83
CA PHE A 161 7.68 6.85 -9.78
C PHE A 161 8.65 7.32 -10.87
N ILE A 162 9.82 7.86 -10.50
CA ILE A 162 10.84 8.33 -11.45
C ILE A 162 11.31 7.17 -12.33
N ALA A 163 11.51 5.98 -11.78
CA ALA A 163 11.86 4.80 -12.56
C ALA A 163 10.79 4.44 -13.60
N ALA A 164 9.51 4.56 -13.23
CA ALA A 164 8.39 4.33 -14.15
C ALA A 164 8.34 5.41 -15.25
N GLU A 165 8.58 6.68 -14.92
CA GLU A 165 8.68 7.77 -15.91
C GLU A 165 9.86 7.59 -16.87
N VAL A 166 11.03 7.20 -16.36
CA VAL A 166 12.18 6.88 -17.23
C VAL A 166 11.81 5.76 -18.19
N TYR A 167 11.16 4.71 -17.71
CA TYR A 167 10.68 3.62 -18.56
C TYR A 167 9.72 4.11 -19.65
N ILE A 168 8.69 4.91 -19.30
CA ILE A 168 7.67 5.34 -20.28
C ILE A 168 8.28 6.24 -21.36
N HIS A 169 9.23 7.11 -20.97
CA HIS A 169 10.01 7.92 -21.89
C HIS A 169 10.87 7.08 -22.83
N LEU A 170 11.56 6.05 -22.32
CA LEU A 170 12.42 5.17 -23.14
C LEU A 170 11.62 4.36 -24.16
N VAL A 171 10.39 3.96 -23.85
CA VAL A 171 9.52 3.22 -24.78
C VAL A 171 8.72 4.13 -25.71
N GLY A 172 8.91 5.46 -25.64
CA GLY A 172 8.31 6.43 -26.54
C GLY A 172 6.78 6.54 -26.45
N ALA A 173 6.19 6.09 -25.34
CA ALA A 173 4.76 6.25 -25.12
C ALA A 173 4.46 7.68 -24.65
N GLN A 174 3.47 8.32 -25.27
CA GLN A 174 2.97 9.63 -24.81
C GLN A 174 2.50 9.51 -23.36
N HIS A 175 2.74 10.55 -22.55
CA HIS A 175 2.13 10.69 -21.23
C HIS A 175 0.61 10.66 -21.35
N TRP A 176 -0.07 10.32 -20.25
CA TRP A 176 -1.52 10.18 -20.15
C TRP A 176 -2.30 11.22 -20.95
N CYS A 177 -3.53 10.88 -21.35
CA CYS A 177 -4.47 11.88 -21.84
C CYS A 177 -4.71 12.93 -20.74
N HIS A 178 -3.88 13.98 -20.63
CA HIS A 178 -3.95 15.00 -19.57
C HIS A 178 -5.32 15.69 -19.51
N GLN A 179 -6.04 15.72 -20.64
CA GLN A 179 -7.39 16.26 -20.73
C GLN A 179 -8.44 15.43 -19.97
N LEU A 180 -8.11 14.19 -19.60
CA LEU A 180 -8.94 13.26 -18.85
C LEU A 180 -8.44 13.07 -17.40
N THR A 181 -7.28 13.64 -17.04
CA THR A 181 -6.69 13.56 -15.69
C THR A 181 -7.23 14.67 -14.79
N ALA A 182 -6.94 14.54 -13.49
CA ALA A 182 -7.22 15.58 -12.51
C ALA A 182 -6.47 16.90 -12.80
N ASP A 183 -5.48 16.90 -13.70
CA ASP A 183 -4.78 18.11 -14.16
C ASP A 183 -5.70 19.10 -14.90
N ALA A 184 -6.80 18.60 -15.46
CA ALA A 184 -7.79 19.41 -16.16
C ALA A 184 -8.87 20.02 -15.24
N LEU A 185 -8.84 19.72 -13.93
CA LEU A 185 -9.86 20.17 -12.97
C LEU A 185 -9.60 21.60 -12.46
N PRO A 186 -10.65 22.32 -12.00
CA PRO A 186 -10.46 23.59 -11.31
C PRO A 186 -9.54 23.46 -10.08
N PRO A 187 -8.68 24.45 -9.77
CA PRO A 187 -7.60 24.30 -8.79
C PRO A 187 -8.01 23.76 -7.41
N ALA A 188 -9.14 24.23 -6.87
CA ALA A 188 -9.63 23.75 -5.58
C ALA A 188 -10.06 22.26 -5.62
N ILE A 189 -10.72 21.85 -6.71
CA ILE A 189 -11.17 20.47 -6.91
C ILE A 189 -9.96 19.57 -7.19
N GLN A 190 -9.02 20.05 -8.01
CA GLN A 190 -7.77 19.39 -8.29
C GLN A 190 -6.99 19.09 -7.00
N PHE A 191 -6.81 20.11 -6.14
CA PHE A 191 -6.11 19.95 -4.86
C PHE A 191 -6.71 18.84 -4.01
N TRP A 192 -8.03 18.86 -3.78
CA TRP A 192 -8.69 17.85 -2.95
C TRP A 192 -8.69 16.47 -3.61
N THR A 193 -8.80 16.40 -4.94
CA THR A 193 -8.69 15.14 -5.69
C THR A 193 -7.31 14.52 -5.47
N PHE A 194 -6.24 15.32 -5.54
CA PHE A 194 -4.86 14.84 -5.34
C PHE A 194 -4.59 14.38 -3.90
N VAL A 195 -5.15 15.05 -2.90
CA VAL A 195 -5.10 14.56 -1.50
C VAL A 195 -5.83 13.23 -1.38
N ALA A 196 -7.10 13.22 -1.79
CA ALA A 196 -7.97 12.06 -1.58
C ALA A 196 -7.43 10.81 -2.30
N SER A 197 -6.96 10.95 -3.54
CA SER A 197 -6.42 9.83 -4.32
C SER A 197 -5.19 9.20 -3.68
N GLY A 198 -4.26 10.00 -3.14
CA GLY A 198 -3.07 9.47 -2.47
C GLY A 198 -3.42 8.60 -1.25
N PHE A 199 -4.38 9.03 -0.44
CA PHE A 199 -4.85 8.23 0.71
C PHE A 199 -5.68 7.03 0.30
N GLU A 200 -6.62 7.21 -0.63
CA GLU A 200 -7.44 6.15 -1.21
C GLU A 200 -6.57 4.99 -1.71
N GLU A 201 -5.59 5.33 -2.55
CA GLU A 201 -4.71 4.37 -3.19
C GLU A 201 -3.76 3.71 -2.20
N GLU A 202 -2.99 4.48 -1.42
CA GLU A 202 -1.90 3.89 -0.64
C GLU A 202 -2.36 3.19 0.65
N LEU A 203 -3.46 3.63 1.26
CA LEU A 203 -4.04 2.88 2.39
C LEU A 203 -4.51 1.50 1.94
N THR A 204 -5.15 1.41 0.77
CA THR A 204 -5.77 0.16 0.33
C THR A 204 -4.79 -0.72 -0.45
N PHE A 205 -4.13 -0.19 -1.49
CA PHE A 205 -3.17 -0.97 -2.28
C PHE A 205 -1.96 -1.39 -1.46
N THR A 206 -1.41 -0.48 -0.65
CA THR A 206 -0.18 -0.74 0.12
C THR A 206 -0.50 -1.19 1.54
N GLY A 207 -1.30 -0.43 2.29
CA GLY A 207 -1.62 -0.74 3.68
C GLY A 207 -2.31 -2.10 3.87
N ALA A 208 -3.41 -2.37 3.15
CA ALA A 208 -4.12 -3.64 3.29
C ALA A 208 -3.26 -4.83 2.85
N ALA A 209 -2.48 -4.68 1.77
CA ALA A 209 -1.53 -5.70 1.32
C ALA A 209 -0.51 -6.02 2.41
N LEU A 210 0.13 -5.00 3.00
CA LEU A 210 1.15 -5.22 4.04
C LEU A 210 0.57 -5.89 5.29
N VAL A 211 -0.62 -5.49 5.76
CA VAL A 211 -1.23 -6.12 6.95
C VAL A 211 -1.59 -7.58 6.69
N LEU A 212 -2.09 -7.89 5.50
CA LEU A 212 -2.56 -9.22 5.16
C LEU A 212 -1.42 -10.17 4.76
N LEU A 213 -0.40 -9.67 4.06
CA LEU A 213 0.49 -10.47 3.22
C LEU A 213 1.99 -10.20 3.43
N LEU A 214 2.40 -9.37 4.39
CA LEU A 214 3.84 -9.13 4.63
C LEU A 214 4.64 -10.41 4.93
N GLY A 215 4.00 -11.39 5.57
CA GLY A 215 4.57 -12.72 5.84
C GLY A 215 4.30 -13.78 4.77
N ALA A 216 3.80 -13.39 3.59
CA ALA A 216 3.43 -14.31 2.53
C ALA A 216 4.65 -15.02 1.91
N ARG A 217 4.45 -16.25 1.43
CA ARG A 217 5.46 -17.03 0.69
C ARG A 217 5.63 -16.49 -0.75
N LYS A 218 6.69 -16.91 -1.44
CA LYS A 218 6.99 -16.44 -2.82
C LYS A 218 5.79 -16.58 -3.80
N PRO A 219 5.06 -17.71 -3.88
CA PRO A 219 3.93 -17.82 -4.80
C PRO A 219 2.79 -16.84 -4.51
N GLN A 220 2.52 -16.60 -3.22
CA GLN A 220 1.53 -15.62 -2.78
C GLN A 220 1.97 -14.19 -3.09
N LEU A 221 3.27 -13.89 -3.00
CA LEU A 221 3.81 -12.58 -3.38
C LEU A 221 3.48 -12.27 -4.83
N PHE A 222 3.74 -13.19 -5.76
CA PHE A 222 3.39 -13.01 -7.18
C PHE A 222 1.90 -12.81 -7.40
N ALA A 223 1.06 -13.59 -6.71
CA ALA A 223 -0.39 -13.42 -6.82
C ALA A 223 -0.86 -12.05 -6.30
N VAL A 224 -0.29 -11.57 -5.20
CA VAL A 224 -0.62 -10.24 -4.66
C VAL A 224 -0.18 -9.13 -5.59
N LEU A 225 1.01 -9.24 -6.17
CA LEU A 225 1.47 -8.28 -7.18
C LEU A 225 0.58 -8.29 -8.41
N ALA A 226 0.19 -9.46 -8.90
CA ALA A 226 -0.73 -9.59 -10.03
C ALA A 226 -2.09 -8.95 -9.71
N VAL A 227 -2.66 -9.21 -8.53
CA VAL A 227 -3.92 -8.60 -8.07
C VAL A 227 -3.78 -7.08 -7.94
N ASN A 228 -2.69 -6.58 -7.34
CA ASN A 228 -2.40 -5.16 -7.18
C ASN A 228 -2.30 -4.45 -8.54
N ILE A 229 -1.47 -4.99 -9.44
CA ILE A 229 -1.23 -4.45 -10.78
C ILE A 229 -2.52 -4.48 -11.61
N ALA A 230 -3.26 -5.58 -11.61
CA ALA A 230 -4.51 -5.70 -12.38
C ALA A 230 -5.57 -4.71 -11.89
N ALA A 231 -5.75 -4.56 -10.57
CA ALA A 231 -6.70 -3.61 -10.01
C ALA A 231 -6.29 -2.16 -10.29
N ARG A 232 -5.00 -1.82 -10.12
CA ARG A 232 -4.51 -0.46 -10.39
C ARG A 232 -4.53 -0.14 -11.89
N MET A 233 -4.23 -1.11 -12.75
CA MET A 233 -4.40 -1.00 -14.20
C MET A 233 -5.85 -0.70 -14.55
N SER A 234 -6.79 -1.50 -14.05
CA SER A 234 -8.22 -1.31 -14.33
C SER A 234 -8.71 0.08 -13.91
N LEU A 235 -8.23 0.56 -12.75
CA LEU A 235 -8.49 1.92 -12.27
C LEU A 235 -7.96 2.95 -13.27
N HIS A 236 -6.77 2.79 -13.83
CA HIS A 236 -6.11 3.79 -14.66
C HIS A 236 -6.36 3.63 -16.18
N LEU A 237 -7.16 2.64 -16.60
CA LEU A 237 -7.42 2.34 -18.02
C LEU A 237 -8.04 3.53 -18.77
N TYR A 238 -8.80 4.40 -18.09
CA TYR A 238 -9.38 5.60 -18.72
C TYR A 238 -8.35 6.66 -19.13
N TYR A 239 -7.10 6.53 -18.69
CA TYR A 239 -5.98 7.39 -19.11
C TYR A 239 -5.16 6.79 -20.26
N ALA A 240 -5.32 5.50 -20.52
CA ALA A 240 -4.45 4.76 -21.42
C ALA A 240 -5.00 4.78 -22.84
N ASP A 241 -4.18 5.25 -23.78
CA ASP A 241 -4.44 5.01 -25.20
C ASP A 241 -4.42 3.49 -25.46
N HIS A 242 -5.45 3.00 -26.16
CA HIS A 242 -5.56 1.61 -26.62
C HIS A 242 -4.28 1.09 -27.29
N ARG A 243 -3.55 1.96 -28.00
CA ARG A 243 -2.33 1.59 -28.72
C ARG A 243 -1.13 1.36 -27.80
N THR A 244 -1.10 1.98 -26.63
CA THR A 244 0.04 1.93 -25.70
C THR A 244 -0.31 1.32 -24.33
N VAL A 245 -1.51 0.77 -24.18
CA VAL A 245 -2.03 0.19 -22.93
C VAL A 245 -1.10 -0.87 -22.31
N LEU A 246 -0.43 -1.69 -23.12
CA LEU A 246 0.53 -2.68 -22.63
C LEU A 246 1.83 -2.06 -22.12
N LEU A 247 2.23 -0.91 -22.67
CA LEU A 247 3.36 -0.13 -22.17
C LEU A 247 2.98 0.51 -20.83
N TRP A 248 1.74 0.96 -20.68
CA TRP A 248 1.21 1.46 -19.41
C TRP A 248 1.18 0.40 -18.31
N LEU A 249 0.92 -0.86 -18.66
CA LEU A 249 1.05 -1.97 -17.71
C LEU A 249 2.47 -2.05 -17.14
N GLY A 250 3.50 -1.81 -17.97
CA GLY A 250 4.90 -1.74 -17.54
C GLY A 250 5.14 -0.59 -16.55
N TRP A 251 4.60 0.60 -16.82
CA TRP A 251 4.68 1.75 -15.91
C TRP A 251 4.03 1.43 -14.55
N ILE A 252 2.83 0.84 -14.52
CA ILE A 252 2.14 0.45 -13.28
C ILE A 252 2.91 -0.65 -12.54
N MET A 253 3.49 -1.59 -13.27
CA MET A 253 4.31 -2.66 -12.68
C MET A 253 5.54 -2.09 -11.95
N ILE A 254 6.21 -1.10 -12.54
CA ILE A 254 7.38 -0.45 -11.92
C ILE A 254 6.96 0.42 -10.75
N TRP A 255 5.98 1.31 -10.94
CA TRP A 255 5.56 2.26 -9.91
C TRP A 255 4.88 1.57 -8.72
N SER A 256 3.76 0.89 -8.96
CA SER A 256 2.96 0.27 -7.91
C SER A 256 3.51 -1.09 -7.48
N GLY A 257 3.80 -1.96 -8.45
CA GLY A 257 4.34 -3.29 -8.18
C GLY A 257 5.72 -3.22 -7.52
N GLY A 258 6.61 -2.39 -8.05
CA GLY A 258 7.93 -2.12 -7.47
C GLY A 258 7.84 -1.49 -6.09
N GLY A 259 6.99 -0.48 -5.90
CA GLY A 259 6.75 0.13 -4.60
C GLY A 259 6.27 -0.87 -3.54
N LEU A 260 5.31 -1.73 -3.89
CA LEU A 260 4.82 -2.78 -2.99
C LEU A 260 5.89 -3.84 -2.69
N LEU A 261 6.69 -4.23 -3.68
CA LEU A 261 7.83 -5.14 -3.49
C LEU A 261 8.84 -4.58 -2.49
N VAL A 262 9.23 -3.31 -2.64
CA VAL A 262 10.13 -2.61 -1.72
C VAL A 262 9.53 -2.58 -0.32
N ALA A 263 8.26 -2.21 -0.19
CA ALA A 263 7.55 -2.18 1.09
C ALA A 263 7.54 -3.56 1.78
N MET A 264 7.30 -4.64 1.03
CA MET A 264 7.33 -5.99 1.57
C MET A 264 8.74 -6.43 1.98
N ALA A 265 9.76 -6.09 1.19
CA ALA A 265 11.15 -6.41 1.52
C ALA A 265 11.59 -5.69 2.81
N VAL A 266 11.38 -4.38 2.89
CA VAL A 266 11.69 -3.58 4.09
C VAL A 266 10.87 -4.06 5.28
N GLY A 267 9.58 -4.33 5.10
CA GLY A 267 8.73 -4.78 6.19
C GLY A 267 9.10 -6.15 6.74
N ARG A 268 9.54 -7.10 5.90
CA ARG A 268 10.06 -8.40 6.37
C ARG A 268 11.30 -8.20 7.22
N TYR A 269 12.20 -7.31 6.79
CA TYR A 269 13.38 -6.94 7.57
C TYR A 269 12.96 -6.27 8.90
N ALA A 270 11.99 -5.36 8.88
CA ALA A 270 11.52 -4.63 10.07
C ALA A 270 10.88 -5.56 11.12
N VAL A 271 10.07 -6.51 10.65
CA VAL A 271 9.40 -7.49 11.51
C VAL A 271 10.39 -8.49 12.09
N ALA A 272 11.44 -8.88 11.34
CA ALA A 272 12.54 -9.68 11.88
C ALA A 272 13.28 -8.94 13.01
N HIS A 273 13.32 -7.60 12.97
CA HIS A 273 13.86 -6.73 14.02
C HIS A 273 12.82 -6.31 15.07
N GLY A 274 11.69 -7.04 15.15
CA GLY A 274 10.73 -6.93 16.23
C GLY A 274 9.70 -5.81 16.13
N LEU A 275 9.59 -5.16 14.97
CA LEU A 275 8.48 -4.26 14.71
C LEU A 275 7.18 -5.05 14.47
N SER A 276 6.07 -4.60 15.06
CA SER A 276 4.78 -5.22 14.79
C SER A 276 4.32 -4.94 13.35
N ARG A 277 3.77 -5.96 12.67
CA ARG A 277 3.26 -5.83 11.29
C ARG A 277 2.23 -4.70 11.13
N PRO A 278 1.24 -4.54 12.02
CA PRO A 278 0.28 -3.44 11.93
C PRO A 278 0.94 -2.06 11.96
N ARG A 279 1.92 -1.87 12.86
CA ARG A 279 2.63 -0.60 13.00
C ARG A 279 3.44 -0.28 11.76
N PHE A 280 4.18 -1.24 11.22
CA PHE A 280 4.89 -1.09 9.95
C PHE A 280 3.94 -0.68 8.82
N ALA A 281 2.88 -1.46 8.62
CA ALA A 281 1.96 -1.29 7.50
C ALA A 281 1.26 0.07 7.53
N VAL A 282 0.77 0.50 8.69
CA VAL A 282 0.11 1.81 8.85
C VAL A 282 1.10 2.95 8.63
N THR A 283 2.29 2.89 9.24
CA THR A 283 3.30 3.93 9.04
C THR A 283 3.70 4.04 7.59
N TRP A 284 4.02 2.91 6.95
CA TRP A 284 4.42 2.90 5.54
C TRP A 284 3.31 3.46 4.65
N ALA A 285 2.08 2.94 4.77
CA ALA A 285 0.97 3.35 3.92
C ALA A 285 0.62 4.83 4.07
N VAL A 286 0.60 5.37 5.30
CA VAL A 286 0.33 6.80 5.53
C VAL A 286 1.45 7.68 4.97
N SER A 287 2.71 7.30 5.17
CA SER A 287 3.84 8.06 4.62
C SER A 287 3.85 8.04 3.09
N THR A 288 3.59 6.88 2.48
CA THR A 288 3.45 6.76 1.02
C THR A 288 2.22 7.54 0.52
N ALA A 289 1.08 7.54 1.24
CA ALA A 289 -0.10 8.34 0.89
C ALA A 289 0.20 9.84 0.84
N CYS A 290 0.92 10.35 1.85
CA CYS A 290 1.37 11.73 1.88
C CYS A 290 2.31 12.01 0.70
N ALA A 291 3.32 11.16 0.49
CA ALA A 291 4.28 11.32 -0.61
C ALA A 291 3.59 11.29 -1.98
N HIS A 292 2.60 10.41 -2.17
CA HIS A 292 1.78 10.32 -3.36
C HIS A 292 0.96 11.59 -3.56
N SER A 293 0.26 12.05 -2.53
CA SER A 293 -0.55 13.29 -2.58
C SER A 293 0.31 14.50 -2.96
N LEU A 294 1.46 14.69 -2.31
CA LEU A 294 2.39 15.78 -2.65
C LEU A 294 2.92 15.63 -4.09
N SER A 295 3.26 14.42 -4.51
CA SER A 295 3.78 14.17 -5.86
C SER A 295 2.76 14.43 -6.95
N ASN A 296 1.46 14.31 -6.65
CA ASN A 296 0.40 14.68 -7.57
C ASN A 296 0.26 16.21 -7.67
N MET A 297 0.33 16.92 -6.54
CA MET A 297 0.20 18.39 -6.50
C MET A 297 1.30 19.14 -7.25
N PHE A 298 2.54 18.66 -7.18
CA PHE A 298 3.71 19.41 -7.65
C PHE A 298 4.36 18.80 -8.91
N GLY A 299 3.76 17.76 -9.49
CA GLY A 299 4.27 17.08 -10.67
C GLY A 299 5.73 16.66 -10.55
N MET A 300 6.47 16.68 -11.67
CA MET A 300 7.86 16.22 -11.71
C MET A 300 8.82 17.10 -10.90
N GLY A 301 8.59 18.41 -10.85
CA GLY A 301 9.40 19.35 -10.06
C GLY A 301 9.33 19.05 -8.55
N GLY A 302 8.13 18.86 -8.01
CA GLY A 302 8.00 18.51 -6.59
C GLY A 302 8.43 17.08 -6.27
N ARG A 303 8.31 16.14 -7.21
CA ARG A 303 8.85 14.78 -7.05
C ARG A 303 10.38 14.81 -6.89
N LEU A 304 11.07 15.63 -7.68
CA LEU A 304 12.51 15.82 -7.58
C LEU A 304 12.89 16.50 -6.25
N VAL A 305 12.14 17.53 -5.85
CA VAL A 305 12.35 18.20 -4.55
C VAL A 305 12.14 17.23 -3.39
N LEU A 306 11.10 16.40 -3.43
CA LEU A 306 10.82 15.38 -2.41
C LEU A 306 11.94 14.35 -2.34
N LEU A 307 12.43 13.89 -3.50
CA LEU A 307 13.57 12.97 -3.57
C LEU A 307 14.83 13.60 -2.95
N LEU A 308 15.19 14.82 -3.37
CA LEU A 308 16.38 15.52 -2.87
C LEU A 308 16.28 15.83 -1.37
N ALA A 309 15.13 16.33 -0.90
CA ALA A 309 14.90 16.58 0.53
C ALA A 309 15.04 15.28 1.34
N THR A 310 14.51 14.17 0.83
CA THR A 310 14.60 12.88 1.53
C THR A 310 16.03 12.32 1.50
N LEU A 311 16.77 12.49 0.40
CA LEU A 311 18.20 12.16 0.32
C LEU A 311 19.02 12.98 1.32
N LEU A 312 18.75 14.27 1.47
CA LEU A 312 19.39 15.13 2.47
C LEU A 312 19.10 14.66 3.90
N VAL A 313 17.85 14.28 4.20
CA VAL A 313 17.49 13.69 5.50
C VAL A 313 18.26 12.38 5.71
N MET A 314 18.30 11.48 4.73
CA MET A 314 19.05 10.22 4.83
C MET A 314 20.56 10.44 4.98
N ALA A 315 21.13 11.44 4.31
CA ALA A 315 22.54 11.80 4.44
C ALA A 315 22.85 12.40 5.83
N ALA A 316 22.02 13.32 6.32
CA ALA A 316 22.15 13.87 7.67
C ALA A 316 22.05 12.76 8.74
N CYS A 317 21.16 11.81 8.51
CA CYS A 317 21.00 10.61 9.32
C CYS A 317 22.25 9.71 9.32
N ALA A 318 22.87 9.50 8.14
CA ALA A 318 24.15 8.80 7.98
C ALA A 318 25.29 9.48 8.75
N VAL A 319 25.38 10.81 8.67
CA VAL A 319 26.36 11.62 9.42
C VAL A 319 26.11 11.51 10.93
N GLU A 320 24.86 11.59 11.37
CA GLU A 320 24.51 11.46 12.79
C GLU A 320 24.84 10.07 13.35
N MET A 321 24.71 9.01 12.54
CA MET A 321 25.19 7.67 12.92
C MET A 321 26.71 7.60 13.03
N ALA A 322 27.43 8.20 12.09
CA ALA A 322 28.88 8.27 12.14
C ALA A 322 29.36 9.00 13.41
N TRP A 323 28.61 10.01 13.86
CA TRP A 323 28.93 10.80 15.06
C TRP A 323 28.52 10.12 16.38
N ARG A 324 27.29 9.60 16.47
CA ARG A 324 26.72 9.07 17.74
C ARG A 324 26.99 7.59 17.99
N GLY A 325 27.61 6.89 17.04
CA GLY A 325 28.02 5.50 17.21
C GLY A 325 26.84 4.55 17.53
N PRO A 326 27.04 3.51 18.37
CA PRO A 326 26.07 2.43 18.61
C PRO A 326 24.68 2.87 19.10
N ARG A 327 24.55 4.07 19.69
CA ARG A 327 23.25 4.61 20.16
C ARG A 327 22.30 4.94 19.01
N ALA A 328 22.83 5.33 17.84
CA ALA A 328 22.03 5.65 16.64
C ALA A 328 21.55 4.41 15.86
N ARG A 329 22.15 3.22 16.09
CA ARG A 329 21.79 1.97 15.38
C ARG A 329 20.30 1.58 15.52
N ASN A 330 19.66 1.92 16.63
CA ASN A 330 18.24 1.64 16.85
C ASN A 330 17.31 2.57 16.05
N MET A 331 17.79 3.78 15.72
CA MET A 331 17.05 4.74 14.91
C MET A 331 17.16 4.42 13.40
N PHE A 332 18.21 3.72 12.98
CA PHE A 332 18.50 3.36 11.59
C PHE A 332 18.81 1.87 11.43
N TRP A 333 17.91 1.06 11.93
CA TRP A 333 17.98 -0.40 11.90
C TRP A 333 18.25 -0.99 10.50
N TRP A 334 17.81 -0.33 9.43
CA TRP A 334 18.03 -0.73 8.03
C TRP A 334 19.43 -0.43 7.47
N LEU A 335 20.24 0.37 8.17
CA LEU A 335 21.65 0.63 7.84
C LEU A 335 22.60 -0.21 8.69
N THR A 336 22.07 -0.95 9.65
CA THR A 336 22.88 -1.83 10.49
C THR A 336 22.93 -3.20 9.81
N PRO A 337 24.12 -3.81 9.62
CA PRO A 337 24.23 -5.17 9.12
C PRO A 337 23.37 -6.11 9.99
N PRO A 338 22.72 -7.14 9.43
CA PRO A 338 22.10 -8.16 10.23
C PRO A 338 23.17 -8.70 11.17
N THR A 339 22.97 -8.54 12.48
CA THR A 339 23.86 -9.18 13.46
C THR A 339 23.88 -10.65 13.11
N GLY A 340 25.07 -11.14 12.74
CA GLY A 340 25.25 -12.48 12.22
C GLY A 340 24.69 -13.55 13.14
N SER A 341 24.47 -14.72 12.54
CA SER A 341 24.49 -16.05 13.14
C SER A 341 24.95 -16.12 14.61
N PRO A 342 24.29 -16.93 15.47
CA PRO A 342 24.82 -17.22 16.81
C PRO A 342 26.23 -17.78 16.65
N GLY A 343 27.26 -17.01 17.04
CA GLY A 343 28.63 -17.39 16.74
C GLY A 343 29.63 -16.23 16.75
N THR A 344 29.51 -15.30 17.69
CA THR A 344 30.69 -14.60 18.18
C THR A 344 30.78 -14.92 19.66
N PRO A 345 31.77 -15.72 20.09
CA PRO A 345 32.00 -15.95 21.50
C PRO A 345 32.30 -14.61 22.17
N ASP A 346 31.66 -14.40 23.30
CA ASP A 346 32.00 -13.35 24.25
C ASP A 346 33.49 -13.48 24.60
N PRO A 347 34.34 -12.48 24.34
CA PRO A 347 35.76 -12.54 24.70
C PRO A 347 36.00 -12.54 26.22
N GLU A 348 34.94 -12.43 27.03
CA GLU A 348 35.00 -12.43 28.50
C GLU A 348 34.57 -13.76 29.15
N ARG A 349 34.34 -14.83 28.38
CA ARG A 349 34.24 -16.17 28.99
C ARG A 349 35.63 -16.78 29.14
N GLU A 350 36.14 -16.72 30.38
CA GLU A 350 37.29 -17.51 30.82
C GLU A 350 37.16 -18.96 30.33
N PRO A 351 38.24 -19.55 29.78
CA PRO A 351 38.27 -20.96 29.48
C PRO A 351 38.30 -21.73 30.81
N ILE A 352 37.23 -22.44 31.13
CA ILE A 352 37.28 -23.53 32.10
C ILE A 352 38.22 -24.57 31.51
N GLY A 353 39.40 -24.66 32.11
CA GLY A 353 40.49 -25.53 31.68
C GLY A 353 40.11 -27.01 31.68
N ASP A 354 40.79 -27.72 30.79
CA ASP A 354 40.77 -29.16 30.61
C ASP A 354 41.03 -29.93 31.91
N ALA A 355 40.17 -30.91 32.18
CA ALA A 355 40.56 -32.13 32.88
C ALA A 355 40.24 -33.31 31.96
N THR A 356 41.31 -33.86 31.41
CA THR A 356 41.40 -35.12 30.68
C THR A 356 41.07 -36.32 31.58
N ALA A 357 40.34 -37.29 31.02
CA ALA A 357 40.43 -38.74 31.25
C ALA A 357 39.20 -39.37 30.55
N SER A 358 39.32 -39.90 29.33
CA SER A 358 39.72 -41.29 29.03
C SER A 358 38.96 -42.35 29.84
N GLU A 359 38.27 -43.22 29.08
CA GLU A 359 37.93 -44.63 29.36
C GLU A 359 36.51 -45.00 29.84
N CYS A 360 36.03 -46.06 29.16
CA CYS A 360 35.01 -47.05 29.51
C CYS A 360 33.52 -46.73 29.23
N ARG A 361 33.03 -47.17 28.05
CA ARG A 361 32.33 -48.46 27.87
C ARG A 361 31.92 -48.70 26.41
N GLU A 362 32.69 -49.53 25.71
CA GLU A 362 32.23 -50.86 25.27
C GLU A 362 33.11 -51.90 25.95
#